data_AF-A0A1Y3BS90-F1
#
_entry.id   AF-A0A1Y3BS90-F1
#
_cell.length_a   1.000
_cell.length_b   1.000
_cell.length_c   1.000
_cell.angle_alpha   90.00
_cell.angle_beta   90.00
_cell.angle_gamma   90.00
#
_symmetry.space_group_name_H-M   'P 1'
#
loop_
_entity.id
_entity.type
_entity.pdbx_description
1 polymer ?
#
loop_
_entity_poly.entity_id
_entity_poly.type
_entity_poly.pdbx_seq_one_letter_code
_entity_poly.pdbx_strand_id
1 'polypeptide(L)'
;MAYCHFNDSRLISFMILFGMLFILFVTIGLVADNFLCPSLLTISKTLRLPDNIAGVTLLAFGNGAPDIFASIEGISHSKPNLIFSSLFGAGTFVTTIVIGSILLSGDFTINKRPFVRDIIFYI
;
A
#
# COMPACT_ATOMS: atom_id res chain seq x y z
N MET A 1 18.15 -4.09 -14.85
CA MET A 1 18.60 -5.18 -15.76
C MET A 1 19.59 -6.11 -15.04
N ALA A 2 19.23 -6.66 -13.86
CA ALA A 2 20.17 -7.44 -13.04
C ALA A 2 19.63 -8.83 -12.59
N TYR A 3 18.45 -9.25 -13.07
CA TYR A 3 17.77 -10.46 -12.57
C TYR A 3 17.88 -11.67 -13.53
N CYS A 4 18.45 -11.50 -14.72
CA CYS A 4 18.45 -12.52 -15.78
C CYS A 4 19.77 -13.30 -15.91
N HIS A 5 20.39 -13.72 -14.79
CA HIS A 5 21.57 -14.61 -14.86
C HIS A 5 21.42 -15.91 -14.04
N PHE A 6 20.30 -16.11 -13.34
CA PHE A 6 20.07 -17.32 -12.54
C PHE A 6 19.10 -18.26 -13.27
N ASN A 7 19.61 -18.97 -14.29
CA ASN A 7 18.82 -19.85 -15.14
C ASN A 7 18.58 -21.25 -14.53
N ASP A 8 19.27 -21.61 -13.43
CA ASP A 8 19.37 -23.03 -13.00
C ASP A 8 18.58 -23.41 -11.73
N SER A 9 18.02 -22.46 -10.98
CA SER A 9 17.18 -22.76 -9.80
C SER A 9 16.02 -21.79 -9.60
N ARG A 10 15.00 -21.97 -10.45
CA ARG A 10 13.77 -21.16 -10.45
C ARG A 10 13.09 -21.09 -9.08
N LEU A 11 13.06 -22.20 -8.33
CA LEU A 11 12.46 -22.28 -7.00
C LEU A 11 13.18 -21.42 -5.96
N ILE A 12 14.51 -21.42 -5.97
CA ILE A 12 15.31 -20.62 -5.03
C ILE A 12 15.08 -19.13 -5.29
N SER A 13 15.00 -18.74 -6.56
CA SER A 13 14.72 -17.35 -6.94
C SER A 13 13.33 -16.89 -6.47
N PHE A 14 12.30 -17.74 -6.56
CA PHE A 14 10.97 -17.43 -6.01
C PHE A 14 10.98 -17.31 -4.48
N MET A 15 11.67 -18.21 -3.78
CA MET A 15 11.78 -18.16 -2.33
C MET A 15 12.50 -16.89 -1.85
N ILE A 16 13.58 -16.49 -2.53
CA ILE A 16 14.32 -15.26 -2.23
C ILE A 16 13.44 -14.04 -2.49
N LEU A 17 12.72 -13.99 -3.62
CA LEU A 17 11.81 -12.88 -3.93
C LEU A 17 10.70 -12.75 -2.88
N PHE A 18 10.10 -13.88 -2.48
CA PHE A 18 9.05 -13.88 -1.46
C PHE A 18 9.60 -13.44 -0.09
N GLY A 19 10.77 -13.95 0.31
CA GLY A 19 11.46 -13.53 1.53
C GLY A 19 11.80 -12.04 1.52
N MET A 20 12.30 -11.51 0.41
CA MET A 20 12.62 -10.10 0.26
C MET A 20 11.37 -9.22 0.31
N LEU A 21 10.28 -9.64 -0.35
CA LEU A 21 8.99 -8.94 -0.31
C LEU A 21 8.45 -8.89 1.13
N PHE A 22 8.52 -10.00 1.86
CA PHE A 22 8.06 -10.07 3.25
C PHE A 22 8.88 -9.15 4.17
N ILE A 23 10.22 -9.18 4.06
CA ILE A 23 11.11 -8.31 4.84
C ILE A 23 10.81 -6.83 4.55
N LEU A 24 10.64 -6.48 3.27
CA LEU A 24 10.34 -5.12 2.85
C LEU A 24 8.99 -4.66 3.43
N PHE A 25 7.97 -5.50 3.34
CA PHE A 25 6.64 -5.21 3.89
C PHE A 25 6.68 -4.97 5.40
N VAL A 26 7.35 -5.85 6.16
CA VAL A 26 7.49 -5.71 7.62
C VAL A 26 8.28 -4.45 7.98
N THR A 27 9.37 -4.18 7.26
CA THR A 27 10.23 -3.02 7.54
C THR A 27 9.49 -1.72 7.27
N ILE A 28 8.76 -1.61 6.16
CA ILE A 28 7.93 -0.44 5.86
C ILE A 28 6.85 -0.25 6.93
N GLY A 29 6.21 -1.33 7.37
CA GLY A 29 5.21 -1.28 8.45
C GLY A 29 5.79 -0.75 9.76
N LEU A 30 6.96 -1.25 10.17
CA LEU A 30 7.66 -0.79 11.37
C LEU A 30 8.09 0.67 11.28
N VAL A 31 8.61 1.10 10.12
CA VAL A 31 9.01 2.50 9.90
C VAL A 31 7.79 3.42 9.91
N ALA A 32 6.67 2.99 9.31
CA ALA A 32 5.44 3.76 9.33
C ALA A 32 4.92 3.96 10.77
N ASP A 33 4.91 2.91 11.59
CA ASP A 33 4.44 3.00 12.97
C ASP A 33 5.34 3.90 13.84
N ASN A 34 6.66 3.75 13.71
CA ASN A 34 7.60 4.47 14.58
C ASN A 34 7.91 5.91 14.15
N PHE A 35 7.84 6.23 12.85
CA PHE A 35 8.25 7.55 12.35
C PHE A 35 7.09 8.32 11.71
N LEU A 36 6.23 7.65 10.95
CA LEU A 36 5.16 8.30 10.20
C LEU A 36 3.99 8.66 11.14
N CYS A 37 3.48 7.71 11.94
CA CYS A 37 2.40 7.95 12.90
C CYS A 37 2.64 9.15 13.85
N PRO A 38 3.79 9.26 14.56
CA PRO A 38 4.04 10.41 15.43
C PRO A 38 4.18 11.74 14.68
N SER A 39 4.71 11.72 13.46
CA SER A 39 4.76 12.89 12.58
C SER A 39 3.36 13.34 12.17
N LEU A 40 2.49 12.39 11.79
CA LEU A 40 1.09 12.65 11.45
C LEU A 40 0.29 13.20 12.64
N LEU A 41 0.50 12.66 13.84
CA LEU A 41 -0.09 13.18 15.09
C LEU A 41 0.30 14.62 15.37
N THR A 42 1.56 14.99 15.10
CA THR A 42 2.03 16.37 15.28
C THR A 42 1.35 17.31 14.29
N ILE A 43 1.29 16.92 13.01
CA ILE A 43 0.62 17.70 11.95
C ILE A 43 -0.89 17.81 12.22
N SER A 44 -1.54 16.71 12.64
CA SER A 44 -2.95 16.64 13.03
C SER A 44 -3.28 17.67 14.12
N LYS A 45 -2.45 17.75 15.17
CA LYS A 45 -2.58 18.73 16.25
C LYS A 45 -2.43 20.16 15.77
N THR A 46 -1.48 20.44 14.86
CA THR A 46 -1.30 21.76 14.27
C THR A 46 -2.49 22.18 13.42
N LEU A 47 -3.08 21.24 12.66
CA LEU A 47 -4.23 21.47 11.79
C LEU A 47 -5.58 21.35 12.52
N ARG A 48 -5.59 21.04 13.83
CA ARG A 48 -6.80 20.77 14.64
C ARG A 48 -7.70 19.69 14.03
N LEU A 49 -7.10 18.67 13.42
CA LEU A 49 -7.82 17.54 12.86
C LEU A 49 -7.97 16.41 13.90
N PRO A 50 -9.04 15.60 13.80
CA PRO A 50 -9.12 14.33 14.54
C PRO A 50 -8.09 13.32 13.99
N ASP A 51 -7.47 12.56 14.87
CA ASP A 51 -6.42 11.60 14.50
C ASP A 51 -6.88 10.54 13.48
N ASN A 52 -8.16 10.14 13.54
CA ASN A 52 -8.76 9.25 12.52
C ASN A 52 -8.79 9.88 11.12
N ILE A 53 -9.04 11.18 11.01
CA ILE A 53 -9.09 11.88 9.72
C ILE A 53 -7.67 12.13 9.19
N ALA A 54 -6.72 12.41 10.09
CA ALA A 54 -5.31 12.53 9.75
C ALA A 54 -4.75 11.20 9.22
N GLY A 55 -5.10 10.08 9.84
CA GLY A 55 -4.76 8.74 9.34
C GLY A 55 -5.35 8.49 7.95
N VAL A 56 -6.66 8.66 7.77
CA VAL A 56 -7.30 8.39 6.46
C VAL A 56 -6.81 9.32 5.35
N THR A 57 -6.39 10.55 5.66
CA THR A 57 -5.99 11.54 4.64
C THR A 57 -4.49 11.57 4.41
N LEU A 58 -3.69 11.80 5.47
CA LEU A 58 -2.26 12.06 5.34
C LEU A 58 -1.46 10.79 5.11
N LEU A 59 -1.86 9.65 5.71
CA LEU A 59 -1.25 8.35 5.42
C LEU A 59 -1.56 7.94 3.98
N ALA A 60 -2.81 8.07 3.55
CA ALA A 60 -3.22 7.74 2.19
C ALA A 60 -2.51 8.65 1.16
N PHE A 61 -2.37 9.94 1.46
CA PHE A 61 -1.62 10.89 0.64
C PHE A 61 -0.13 10.54 0.58
N GLY A 62 0.50 10.24 1.72
CA GLY A 62 1.90 9.86 1.78
C GLY A 62 2.21 8.56 1.02
N ASN A 63 1.30 7.59 1.06
CA ASN A 63 1.41 6.35 0.31
C ASN A 63 1.21 6.58 -1.21
N GLY A 64 0.28 7.46 -1.61
CA GLY A 64 -0.01 7.72 -3.03
C GLY A 64 0.95 8.69 -3.72
N ALA A 65 1.67 9.53 -2.97
CA ALA A 65 2.65 10.47 -3.52
C ALA A 65 3.73 9.81 -4.40
N PRO A 66 4.48 8.78 -3.94
CA PRO A 66 5.48 8.11 -4.78
C PRO A 66 4.88 7.46 -6.03
N ASP A 67 3.66 6.92 -5.94
CA ASP A 67 2.95 6.33 -7.10
C ASP A 67 2.62 7.39 -8.16
N ILE A 68 2.20 8.59 -7.73
CA ILE A 68 1.95 9.72 -8.63
C ILE A 68 3.26 10.17 -9.30
N PHE A 69 4.35 10.31 -8.55
CA PHE A 69 5.65 10.67 -9.12
C PHE A 69 6.15 9.62 -10.12
N ALA A 70 6.06 8.33 -9.78
CA ALA A 70 6.42 7.24 -10.68
C ALA A 70 5.53 7.22 -11.94
N SER A 71 4.25 7.56 -11.81
CA SER A 71 3.32 7.68 -12.94
C SER A 71 3.69 8.85 -13.85
N ILE A 72 4.03 10.02 -13.30
CA ILE A 72 4.46 11.19 -14.07
C ILE A 72 5.74 10.87 -14.86
N GLU A 73 6.73 10.26 -14.21
CA GLU A 73 7.97 9.81 -14.86
C GLU A 73 7.70 8.75 -15.94
N GLY A 74 6.82 7.78 -15.68
CA GLY A 74 6.45 6.76 -16.65
C GLY A 74 5.72 7.31 -17.89
N ILE A 75 4.90 8.35 -17.72
CA ILE A 75 4.24 9.06 -18.82
C ILE A 75 5.28 9.85 -19.64
N SER A 76 6.22 10.52 -18.96
CA SER A 76 7.33 11.24 -19.59
C SER A 76 8.19 10.31 -20.48
N HIS A 77 8.37 9.06 -20.06
CA HIS A 77 9.08 8.02 -20.81
C HIS A 77 8.20 7.18 -21.76
N SER A 78 6.95 7.59 -22.05
CA SER A 78 6.03 6.92 -22.98
C SER A 78 5.73 5.44 -22.65
N LYS A 79 5.69 5.08 -21.36
CA LYS A 79 5.36 3.72 -20.88
C LYS A 79 4.03 3.67 -20.10
N PRO A 80 2.89 4.09 -20.68
CA PRO A 80 1.61 4.15 -19.97
C PRO A 80 1.11 2.77 -19.51
N ASN A 81 1.38 1.71 -20.29
CA ASN A 81 0.91 0.35 -19.97
C ASN A 81 1.49 -0.18 -18.64
N LEU A 82 2.72 0.19 -18.29
CA LEU A 82 3.33 -0.21 -17.02
C LEU A 82 2.60 0.41 -15.82
N ILE A 83 2.20 1.67 -15.98
CA ILE A 83 1.53 2.47 -14.94
C ILE A 83 0.14 1.89 -14.65
N PHE A 84 -0.65 1.60 -15.70
CA PHE A 84 -1.95 0.97 -15.55
C PHE A 84 -1.86 -0.38 -14.84
N SER A 85 -0.88 -1.21 -15.20
CA SER A 85 -0.70 -2.52 -14.55
C SER A 85 -0.28 -2.41 -13.08
N SER A 86 0.51 -1.37 -12.73
CA SER A 86 0.95 -1.11 -11.36
C SER A 86 -0.20 -0.63 -10.47
N LEU A 87 -0.98 0.35 -10.93
CA LEU A 87 -2.15 0.87 -10.20
C LEU A 87 -3.20 -0.21 -9.96
N PHE A 88 -3.51 -0.99 -11.00
CA PHE A 88 -4.48 -2.08 -10.91
C PHE A 88 -3.97 -3.21 -9.99
N GLY A 89 -2.68 -3.54 -10.09
CA GLY A 89 -2.02 -4.52 -9.21
C GLY A 89 -2.03 -4.09 -7.74
N ALA A 90 -1.74 -2.81 -7.45
CA ALA A 90 -1.76 -2.27 -6.09
C ALA A 90 -3.18 -2.31 -5.49
N GLY A 91 -4.20 -1.86 -6.24
CA GLY A 91 -5.59 -1.90 -5.78
C GLY A 91 -6.09 -3.32 -5.50
N THR A 92 -5.81 -4.25 -6.41
CA THR A 92 -6.19 -5.67 -6.25
C THR A 92 -5.44 -6.35 -5.10
N PHE A 93 -4.17 -6.02 -4.88
CA PHE A 93 -3.40 -6.55 -3.74
C PHE A 93 -3.97 -6.08 -2.40
N VAL A 94 -4.22 -4.78 -2.23
CA VAL A 94 -4.76 -4.23 -0.98
C VAL A 94 -6.15 -4.80 -0.70
N THR A 95 -7.02 -4.85 -1.70
CA THR A 95 -8.38 -5.37 -1.51
C THR A 95 -8.44 -6.86 -1.23
N THR A 96 -7.51 -7.65 -1.77
CA THR A 96 -7.53 -9.12 -1.60
C THR A 96 -6.75 -9.55 -0.36
N ILE A 97 -5.50 -9.11 -0.23
CA ILE A 97 -4.58 -9.60 0.81
C ILE A 97 -4.77 -8.85 2.13
N VAL A 98 -4.83 -7.52 2.10
CA VAL A 98 -4.89 -6.71 3.34
C VAL A 98 -6.26 -6.83 3.98
N ILE A 99 -7.34 -6.63 3.23
CA ILE A 99 -8.71 -6.80 3.76
C ILE A 99 -8.94 -8.25 4.21
N GLY A 100 -8.47 -9.24 3.43
CA GLY A 100 -8.56 -10.66 3.81
C GLY A 100 -7.81 -10.99 5.11
N SER A 101 -6.62 -10.42 5.29
CA SER A 101 -5.82 -10.54 6.52
C SER A 101 -6.55 -9.92 7.73
N ILE A 102 -7.17 -8.75 7.57
CA ILE A 102 -7.90 -8.07 8.64
C ILE A 102 -9.13 -8.89 9.06
N LEU A 103 -9.87 -9.43 8.10
CA LEU A 103 -11.01 -10.34 8.34
C LEU A 103 -10.63 -11.60 9.10
N LEU A 104 -9.43 -12.14 8.86
CA LEU A 104 -8.93 -13.33 9.57
C LEU A 104 -8.40 -13.02 10.98
N SER A 105 -7.99 -11.77 11.25
CA SER A 105 -7.28 -11.40 12.47
C SER A 105 -8.18 -11.00 13.65
N GLY A 106 -9.50 -10.83 13.44
CA GLY A 106 -10.42 -10.56 14.55
C GLY A 106 -11.88 -10.38 14.15
N ASP A 107 -12.78 -10.64 15.09
CA ASP A 107 -14.23 -10.41 14.95
C ASP A 107 -14.54 -8.91 15.09
N PHE A 108 -14.41 -8.17 13.98
CA PHE A 108 -14.84 -6.78 13.91
C PHE A 108 -16.35 -6.71 13.70
N THR A 109 -17.07 -6.04 14.60
CA THR A 109 -18.49 -5.71 14.43
C THR A 109 -18.63 -4.57 13.42
N ILE A 110 -18.56 -4.90 12.13
CA ILE A 110 -18.63 -3.92 11.05
C ILE A 110 -20.07 -3.43 10.87
N ASN A 111 -20.26 -2.12 10.97
CA ASN A 111 -21.55 -1.49 10.75
C ASN A 111 -21.87 -1.52 9.24
N LYS A 112 -22.89 -2.29 8.84
CA LYS A 112 -23.15 -2.67 7.43
C LYS A 112 -23.41 -1.47 6.50
N ARG A 113 -24.03 -0.39 6.99
CA ARG A 113 -24.37 0.79 6.18
C ARG A 113 -23.16 1.58 5.67
N PRO A 114 -22.23 2.04 6.53
CA PRO A 114 -21.03 2.72 6.06
C PRO A 114 -20.11 1.79 5.25
N PHE A 115 -20.01 0.51 5.60
CA PHE A 115 -19.20 -0.45 4.84
C PHE A 115 -19.69 -0.65 3.40
N VAL A 116 -21.01 -0.84 3.21
CA VAL A 116 -21.59 -0.98 1.86
C VAL A 116 -21.43 0.32 1.07
N ARG A 117 -21.60 1.49 1.71
CA ARG A 117 -21.38 2.78 1.05
C ARG A 117 -19.93 2.92 0.56
N ASP A 118 -18.96 2.55 1.39
CA ASP A 118 -17.54 2.69 1.05
C ASP A 118 -17.10 1.67 -0.01
N ILE A 119 -17.69 0.46 -0.05
CA ILE A 119 -17.51 -0.51 -1.15
C ILE A 119 -18.09 0.02 -2.47
N ILE A 120 -19.30 0.57 -2.44
CA ILE A 120 -19.96 1.10 -3.65
C ILE A 120 -19.18 2.29 -4.22
N PHE A 121 -18.54 3.10 -3.38
CA PHE A 121 -17.72 4.23 -3.83
C PHE A 121 -16.34 3.82 -4.36
N TYR A 122 -15.89 2.61 -4.03
CA TYR A 122 -14.58 2.06 -4.43
C TYR A 122 -14.63 1.35 -5.79
N ILE A 123 -15.78 0.76 -6.15
CA ILE A 123 -16.09 0.19 -7.48
C ILE A 123 -16.47 1.31 -8.46
#